data_AF-C5BJ64-F1
#
_entry.id   AF-C5BJ64-F1
#
_cell.length_a   1.000
_cell.length_b   1.000
_cell.length_c   1.000
_cell.angle_alpha   90.00
_cell.angle_beta   90.00
_cell.angle_gamma   90.00
#
_symmetry.space_group_name_H-M   'P 1'
#
loop_
_entity.id
_entity.type
_entity.pdbx_description
1 polymer ?
#
loop_
_entity_poly.entity_id
_entity_poly.type
_entity_poly.pdbx_seq_one_letter_code
_entity_poly.pdbx_strand_id
1 'polypeptide(L)'
;MPQEMVLSIQPSFDGTTEYYIRSYTTPKELVKAEYVLSGNANEKLKNSYVVKLSTETYEELRNKLKLGLSFKYGERVGMEDGETWCVESWYFQAIKICVQSPEYKTEERGYKGLLEYRSYLDALFESNT
;
A
#
# COMPACT_ATOMS: atom_id res chain seq x y z
N MET A 1 -3.79 0.39 16.46
CA MET A 1 -5.18 0.88 16.26
C MET A 1 -5.75 0.10 15.08
N PRO A 2 -7.05 -0.25 15.06
CA PRO A 2 -7.60 -1.03 13.95
C PRO A 2 -7.56 -0.23 12.64
N GLN A 3 -6.93 -0.79 11.61
CA GLN A 3 -6.84 -0.27 10.25
C GLN A 3 -7.75 -1.10 9.33
N GLU A 4 -8.35 -0.49 8.32
CA GLU A 4 -9.23 -1.21 7.38
C GLU A 4 -8.46 -1.78 6.19
N MET A 5 -7.37 -1.11 5.82
CA MET A 5 -6.44 -1.49 4.77
C MET A 5 -5.08 -0.92 5.12
N VAL A 6 -4.03 -1.67 4.78
CA VAL A 6 -2.63 -1.26 4.81
C VAL A 6 -1.97 -1.70 3.50
N LEU A 7 -1.26 -0.80 2.83
CA LEU A 7 -0.27 -1.12 1.81
C LEU A 7 1.09 -0.68 2.33
N SER A 8 1.96 -1.63 2.65
CA SER A 8 3.34 -1.39 3.08
C SER A 8 4.28 -1.70 1.91
N ILE A 9 5.19 -0.79 1.61
CA ILE A 9 6.19 -0.91 0.54
C ILE A 9 7.56 -0.77 1.18
N GLN A 10 8.32 -1.85 1.16
CA GLN A 10 9.59 -2.00 1.83
C GLN A 10 10.70 -2.28 0.81
N PRO A 11 11.52 -1.28 0.46
CA PRO A 11 12.74 -1.49 -0.32
C PRO A 11 13.79 -2.29 0.45
N SER A 12 14.66 -3.03 -0.24
CA SER A 12 15.76 -3.80 0.39
C SER A 12 16.72 -2.96 1.24
N PHE A 13 16.94 -1.69 0.90
CA PHE A 13 18.00 -0.86 1.48
C PHE A 13 17.52 0.47 2.08
N ASP A 14 16.22 0.76 1.98
CA ASP A 14 15.61 1.99 2.48
C ASP A 14 14.52 1.66 3.52
N GLY A 15 13.90 2.69 4.09
CA GLY A 15 12.80 2.50 5.03
C GLY A 15 11.46 2.28 4.34
N THR A 16 10.50 1.74 5.09
CA THR A 16 9.16 1.42 4.60
C THR A 16 8.29 2.66 4.38
N THR A 17 7.45 2.63 3.34
CA THR A 17 6.30 3.53 3.20
C THR A 17 5.01 2.76 3.40
N GLU A 18 4.14 3.24 4.29
CA GLU A 18 2.82 2.64 4.54
C GLU A 18 1.68 3.58 4.16
N TYR A 19 0.65 3.02 3.54
CA TYR A 19 -0.64 3.67 3.33
C TYR A 19 -1.68 2.93 4.13
N TYR A 20 -2.46 3.62 4.95
CA TYR A 20 -3.53 2.95 5.69
C TYR A 20 -4.74 3.84 5.95
N ILE A 21 -5.90 3.19 6.11
CA ILE A 21 -7.16 3.87 6.43
C ILE A 21 -7.48 3.71 7.92
N ARG A 22 -7.75 4.83 8.59
CA ARG A 22 -8.21 4.84 9.98
C ARG A 22 -9.69 4.45 10.05
N SER A 23 -9.98 3.35 10.73
CA SER A 23 -11.33 2.78 10.79
C SER A 23 -12.36 3.66 11.52
N TYR A 24 -11.92 4.53 12.43
CA TYR A 24 -12.77 5.21 13.41
C TYR A 24 -13.01 6.70 13.12
N THR A 25 -12.54 7.22 11.98
CA THR A 25 -12.74 8.64 11.62
C THR A 25 -13.93 8.82 10.67
N THR A 26 -14.64 9.95 10.82
CA THR A 26 -15.67 10.39 9.89
C THR A 26 -15.47 11.88 9.61
N PRO A 27 -15.10 12.29 8.38
CA PRO A 27 -14.82 11.43 7.22
C PRO A 27 -13.64 10.48 7.44
N LYS A 28 -13.57 9.41 6.63
CA LYS A 28 -12.44 8.46 6.66
C LYS A 28 -11.14 9.19 6.35
N GLU A 29 -10.05 8.77 6.99
CA GLU A 29 -8.72 9.36 6.79
C GLU A 29 -7.79 8.33 6.15
N LEU A 30 -7.14 8.73 5.04
CA LEU A 30 -6.00 8.03 4.48
C LEU A 30 -4.73 8.61 5.07
N VAL A 31 -3.85 7.76 5.57
CA VAL A 31 -2.55 8.12 6.12
C VAL A 31 -1.44 7.56 5.26
N LYS A 32 -0.44 8.37 4.92
CA LYS A 32 0.85 7.95 4.37
C LYS A 32 1.90 8.15 5.43
N ALA A 33 2.53 7.07 5.89
CA ALA A 33 3.58 7.08 6.88
C ALA A 33 4.90 6.62 6.24
N GLU A 34 5.96 7.42 6.42
CA GLU A 34 7.29 7.12 5.91
C GLU A 34 8.21 6.81 7.08
N TYR A 35 8.84 5.65 7.02
CA TYR A 35 9.76 5.16 8.02
C TYR A 35 11.18 5.18 7.46
N VAL A 36 12.17 5.22 8.36
CA VAL A 36 13.58 5.06 8.01
C VAL A 36 14.20 3.94 8.85
N LEU A 37 15.12 3.20 8.24
CA LEU A 37 15.92 2.20 8.95
C LEU A 37 16.78 2.90 10.00
N SER A 38 16.63 2.50 11.27
CA SER A 38 17.59 2.83 12.32
C SER A 38 18.59 1.67 12.47
N GLY A 39 19.80 1.96 12.94
CA GLY A 39 20.95 1.03 12.97
C GLY A 39 20.76 -0.31 13.70
N ASN A 40 19.58 -0.58 14.26
CA ASN A 40 19.20 -1.85 14.90
C ASN A 40 18.10 -2.60 14.12
N ALA A 41 17.94 -2.36 12.81
CA ALA A 41 16.84 -2.88 11.97
C ALA A 41 15.42 -2.49 12.43
N ASN A 42 15.31 -1.61 13.44
CA ASN A 42 14.05 -1.02 13.84
C ASN A 42 13.73 0.16 12.93
N GLU A 43 12.51 0.22 12.45
CA GLU A 43 12.02 1.35 11.66
C GLU A 43 11.56 2.49 12.57
N LYS A 44 11.99 3.71 12.26
CA LYS A 44 11.54 4.92 12.96
C LYS A 44 10.69 5.75 12.01
N LEU A 45 9.50 6.13 12.47
CA LEU A 45 8.64 7.07 11.75
C LEU A 45 9.41 8.39 11.51
N LYS A 46 9.55 8.77 10.25
CA LYS A 46 10.17 10.03 9.80
C LYS A 46 9.11 11.07 9.50
N ASN A 47 8.15 10.74 8.65
CA ASN A 47 7.07 11.63 8.22
C ASN A 47 5.71 10.92 8.28
N SER A 48 4.65 11.71 8.43
CA SER A 48 3.27 11.22 8.36
C SER A 48 2.37 12.30 7.76
N TYR A 49 1.59 11.90 6.76
CA TYR A 49 0.67 12.76 6.02
C TYR A 49 -0.75 12.20 6.15
N VAL A 50 -1.74 13.07 6.24
CA VAL A 50 -3.14 12.68 6.41
C VAL A 50 -4.02 13.44 5.44
N VAL A 51 -4.87 12.71 4.73
CA VAL A 51 -5.89 13.26 3.82
C VAL A 51 -7.26 12.75 4.26
N LYS A 52 -8.24 13.66 4.30
CA LYS A 52 -9.65 13.31 4.53
C LYS A 52 -10.26 12.87 3.21
N LEU A 53 -10.94 11.73 3.23
CA LEU A 53 -11.60 11.16 2.05
C LEU A 53 -13.07 11.56 2.02
N SER A 54 -13.56 11.98 0.85
CA SER A 54 -15.01 11.98 0.62
C SER A 54 -15.53 10.54 0.56
N THR A 55 -16.84 10.37 0.68
CA THR A 55 -17.48 9.05 0.52
C THR A 55 -17.19 8.46 -0.85
N GLU A 56 -17.24 9.28 -1.91
CA GLU A 56 -16.97 8.87 -3.28
C GLU A 56 -15.52 8.41 -3.46
N THR A 57 -14.56 9.21 -2.96
CA THR A 57 -13.13 8.85 -3.02
C THR A 57 -12.83 7.57 -2.25
N TYR A 58 -13.47 7.39 -1.08
CA TYR A 58 -13.30 6.19 -0.27
C TYR A 58 -13.84 4.93 -0.98
N GLU A 59 -15.00 5.01 -1.61
CA GLU A 59 -15.55 3.88 -2.39
C GLU A 59 -14.71 3.60 -3.66
N GLU A 60 -14.20 4.64 -4.33
CA GLU A 60 -13.27 4.45 -5.45
C GLU A 60 -11.99 3.75 -5.01
N LEU A 61 -11.42 4.14 -3.87
CA LEU A 61 -10.25 3.48 -3.28
C LEU A 61 -10.51 1.99 -3.04
N ARG A 62 -11.66 1.64 -2.45
CA ARG A 62 -12.05 0.23 -2.23
C ARG A 62 -12.16 -0.54 -3.54
N ASN A 63 -12.73 0.06 -4.58
CA ASN A 63 -12.86 -0.55 -5.89
C ASN A 63 -11.49 -0.78 -6.55
N LYS A 64 -10.58 0.19 -6.48
CA LYS A 64 -9.21 0.05 -7.02
C LYS A 64 -8.41 -0.99 -6.26
N LEU A 65 -8.55 -1.08 -4.93
CA LEU A 65 -7.95 -2.15 -4.14
C LEU A 65 -8.40 -3.53 -4.64
N LYS A 66 -9.71 -3.72 -4.87
CA LYS A 66 -10.26 -4.98 -5.38
C LYS A 66 -9.64 -5.36 -6.74
N LEU A 67 -9.48 -4.40 -7.64
CA LEU A 67 -8.81 -4.60 -8.93
C LEU A 67 -7.32 -4.91 -8.74
N GLY A 68 -6.64 -4.21 -7.83
CA GLY A 68 -5.23 -4.43 -7.52
C GLY A 68 -4.92 -5.78 -6.89
N LEU A 69 -5.92 -6.46 -6.31
CA LEU A 69 -5.83 -7.82 -5.78
C LEU A 69 -6.19 -8.91 -6.81
N SER A 70 -6.53 -8.53 -8.05
CA SER A 70 -7.02 -9.45 -9.10
C SER A 70 -5.89 -10.02 -9.98
N PHE A 71 -4.80 -10.50 -9.36
CA PHE A 71 -3.66 -11.11 -10.05
C PHE A 71 -3.56 -12.62 -9.79
N LYS A 72 -2.84 -13.34 -10.67
CA LYS A 72 -2.57 -14.77 -10.50
C LYS A 72 -1.54 -14.97 -9.39
N TYR A 73 -1.98 -15.32 -8.19
CA TYR A 73 -1.10 -15.66 -7.07
C TYR A 73 -0.38 -16.99 -7.37
N GLY A 74 0.96 -17.00 -7.44
CA GLY A 74 1.69 -18.25 -7.68
C GLY A 74 3.15 -18.14 -8.08
N GLU A 75 3.62 -17.04 -8.66
CA GLU A 75 5.03 -16.91 -9.03
C GLU A 75 5.85 -16.24 -7.92
N ARG A 76 6.65 -17.07 -7.23
CA ARG A 76 7.78 -16.60 -6.43
C ARG A 76 8.98 -16.40 -7.37
N VAL A 77 9.09 -15.21 -7.94
CA VAL A 77 10.38 -14.81 -8.53
C VAL A 77 11.29 -14.46 -7.37
N GLY A 78 12.28 -15.31 -7.09
CA GLY A 78 13.31 -15.06 -6.09
C GLY A 78 14.28 -14.01 -6.61
N MET A 79 13.88 -12.75 -6.59
CA MET A 79 14.84 -11.66 -6.69
C MET A 79 15.53 -11.49 -5.34
N GLU A 80 16.83 -11.27 -5.32
CA GLU A 80 17.55 -11.00 -4.07
C GLU A 80 17.38 -9.52 -3.65
N ASP A 81 17.25 -8.63 -4.65
CA ASP A 81 17.12 -7.18 -4.44
C ASP A 81 15.82 -6.62 -5.05
N GLY A 82 15.14 -5.74 -4.31
CA GLY A 82 13.97 -5.01 -4.80
C GLY A 82 13.03 -4.54 -3.69
N GLU A 83 11.80 -4.22 -4.04
CA GLU A 83 10.78 -3.81 -3.08
C GLU A 83 9.84 -4.95 -2.74
N THR A 84 9.52 -5.11 -1.46
CA THR A 84 8.43 -5.98 -1.01
C THR A 84 7.20 -5.14 -0.75
N TRP A 85 6.12 -5.43 -1.47
CA TRP A 85 4.83 -4.77 -1.30
C TRP A 85 3.89 -5.73 -0.58
N CYS A 86 3.45 -5.37 0.62
CA CYS A 86 2.48 -6.12 1.40
C CYS A 86 1.16 -5.37 1.49
N VAL A 87 0.09 -5.98 0.98
CA VAL A 87 -1.28 -5.49 1.12
C VAL A 87 -1.99 -6.30 2.19
N GLU A 88 -2.45 -5.62 3.23
CA GLU A 88 -3.33 -6.15 4.25
C GLU A 88 -4.69 -5.46 4.15
N SER A 89 -5.79 -6.22 4.19
CA SER A 89 -7.12 -5.64 4.18
C SER A 89 -8.11 -6.44 4.99
N TRP A 90 -9.03 -5.70 5.63
CA TRP A 90 -10.17 -6.22 6.38
C TRP A 90 -11.51 -5.84 5.74
N TYR A 91 -11.52 -5.28 4.51
CA TYR A 91 -12.74 -4.81 3.84
C TYR A 91 -13.73 -5.89 3.45
N PHE A 92 -13.26 -7.11 3.21
CA PHE A 92 -14.08 -8.21 2.72
C PHE A 92 -13.88 -9.44 3.61
N GLN A 93 -12.65 -9.92 3.64
CA GLN A 93 -12.11 -10.95 4.52
C GLN A 93 -10.69 -10.52 4.90
N ALA A 94 -10.19 -10.94 6.05
CA ALA A 94 -8.81 -10.66 6.44
C ALA A 94 -7.87 -11.31 5.41
N ILE A 95 -7.19 -10.49 4.62
CA ILE A 95 -6.18 -10.92 3.66
C ILE A 95 -4.85 -10.23 3.96
N LYS A 96 -3.76 -10.96 3.73
CA LYS A 96 -2.41 -10.42 3.66
C LYS A 96 -1.70 -11.04 2.47
N ILE A 97 -1.26 -10.21 1.53
CA ILE A 97 -0.55 -10.65 0.35
C ILE A 97 0.72 -9.81 0.22
N CYS A 98 1.87 -10.48 0.20
CA CYS A 98 3.16 -9.85 -0.06
C CYS A 98 3.69 -10.31 -1.42
N VAL A 99 4.09 -9.34 -2.24
CA VAL A 99 4.70 -9.56 -3.56
C VAL A 99 6.06 -8.89 -3.61
N GLN A 100 7.01 -9.55 -4.26
CA GLN A 100 8.36 -9.03 -4.42
C GLN A 100 8.54 -8.45 -5.82
N SER A 101 9.10 -7.23 -5.86
CA SER A 101 9.40 -6.43 -7.05
C SER A 101 8.24 -6.41 -8.04
N PRO A 102 7.04 -5.92 -7.67
CA PRO A 102 5.86 -6.00 -8.53
C PRO A 102 6.01 -5.25 -9.85
N GLU A 103 6.91 -4.26 -9.91
CA GLU A 103 7.24 -3.52 -11.13
C GLU A 103 7.98 -4.37 -12.17
N TYR A 104 8.77 -5.35 -11.73
CA TYR A 104 9.49 -6.23 -12.64
C TYR A 104 8.52 -7.15 -13.39
N LYS A 105 8.56 -7.07 -14.73
CA LYS A 105 7.68 -7.84 -15.62
C LYS A 105 6.19 -7.71 -15.25
N THR A 106 5.78 -6.50 -14.89
CA THR A 106 4.41 -6.17 -14.42
C THR A 106 3.31 -6.79 -15.28
N GLU A 107 3.41 -6.66 -16.61
CA GLU A 107 2.40 -7.16 -17.56
C GLU A 107 2.35 -8.70 -17.56
N GLU A 108 3.50 -9.38 -17.56
CA GLU A 108 3.57 -10.85 -17.53
C GLU A 108 3.05 -11.41 -16.20
N ARG A 109 3.35 -10.74 -15.08
CA ARG A 109 2.99 -11.17 -13.72
C ARG A 109 1.61 -10.67 -13.27
N GLY A 110 0.97 -9.81 -14.05
CA GLY A 110 -0.38 -9.30 -13.81
C GLY A 110 -0.50 -8.30 -12.65
N TYR A 111 0.58 -7.60 -12.27
CA TYR A 111 0.56 -6.66 -11.12
C TYR A 111 0.17 -5.23 -11.48
N LYS A 112 -0.25 -4.99 -12.73
CA LYS A 112 -0.65 -3.66 -13.20
C LYS A 112 -1.67 -2.98 -12.28
N GLY A 113 -2.71 -3.69 -11.87
CA GLY A 113 -3.73 -3.14 -10.97
C GLY A 113 -3.18 -2.75 -9.60
N LEU A 114 -2.16 -3.45 -9.10
CA LEU A 114 -1.52 -3.12 -7.82
C LEU A 114 -0.68 -1.84 -7.94
N LEU A 115 0.05 -1.67 -9.05
CA LEU A 115 0.78 -0.44 -9.32
C LEU A 115 -0.17 0.75 -9.51
N GLU A 116 -1.24 0.57 -10.29
CA GLU A 116 -2.29 1.59 -10.48
C GLU A 116 -2.95 1.99 -9.15
N TYR A 117 -3.14 1.02 -8.24
CA TYR A 117 -3.64 1.29 -6.90
C TYR A 117 -2.66 2.16 -6.10
N ARG A 118 -1.37 1.86 -6.12
CA ARG A 118 -0.35 2.70 -5.46
C ARG A 118 -0.30 4.10 -6.07
N SER A 119 -0.30 4.24 -7.40
CA SER A 119 -0.34 5.55 -8.06
C SER A 119 -1.55 6.37 -7.67
N TYR A 120 -2.73 5.74 -7.55
CA TYR A 120 -3.93 6.42 -7.07
C TYR A 120 -3.77 6.92 -5.63
N LEU A 121 -3.21 6.11 -4.73
CA LEU A 121 -2.96 6.52 -3.35
C LEU A 121 -2.01 7.73 -3.28
N ASP A 122 -0.93 7.74 -4.08
CA ASP A 122 -0.02 8.89 -4.14
C ASP A 122 -0.71 10.16 -4.66
N ALA A 123 -1.51 10.04 -5.73
CA ALA A 123 -2.23 11.17 -6.30
C ALA A 123 -3.18 11.85 -5.31
N LEU A 124 -3.76 11.10 -4.36
CA LEU A 124 -4.61 11.66 -3.30
C LEU A 124 -3.85 12.59 -2.33
N PHE A 125 -2.53 12.44 -2.20
CA PHE A 125 -1.71 13.35 -1.40
C PHE A 125 -1.22 14.55 -2.21
N GLU A 126 -0.99 14.38 -3.51
CA GLU A 126 -0.59 15.48 -4.40
C GLU A 126 -1.74 16.47 -4.65
N SER A 127 -2.98 15.97 -4.81
CA SER A 127 -4.17 16.81 -5.08
C SER A 127 -4.63 17.65 -3.89
N ASN A 128 -4.06 17.45 -2.71
CA ASN A 128 -4.41 18.14 -1.46
C ASN A 128 -3.30 19.08 -0.95
N THR A 129 -2.29 19.36 -1.79
CA THR A 129 -1.22 20.35 -1.54
C THR A 129 -1.47 21.61 -2.35
#